data_AF-A0A969PYP1-F1
#
_entry.id   AF-A0A969PYP1-F1
#
_cell.length_a   1.000
_cell.length_b   1.000
_cell.length_c   1.000
_cell.angle_alpha   90.00
_cell.angle_beta   90.00
_cell.angle_gamma   90.00
#
_symmetry.space_group_name_H-M   'P 1'
#
loop_
_entity.id
_entity.type
_entity.pdbx_description
1 polymer ?
#
loop_
_entity_poly.entity_id
_entity_poly.type
_entity_poly.pdbx_seq_one_letter_code
_entity_poly.pdbx_strand_id
1 'polypeptide(L)'
;MRSQVSASLVVEQARGAVVDFARRQLARLAGVACIGAALFGTGALATWNIADPSLNHATGNPVTNALGPFGAIFGDLATQLFGIGALVALLPLAALGVTLARGLPA
;
A
#
# COMPACT_ATOMS: atom_id res chain seq x y z
N MET A 1 25.39 -44.56 -5.90
CA MET A 1 24.72 -43.62 -6.83
C MET A 1 23.36 -43.09 -6.34
N ARG A 2 22.53 -43.85 -5.59
CA ARG A 2 21.22 -43.38 -5.09
C ARG A 2 21.28 -42.30 -3.98
N SER A 3 22.34 -42.27 -3.16
CA SER A 3 22.47 -41.30 -2.05
C SER A 3 22.75 -39.85 -2.49
N GLN A 4 23.44 -39.66 -3.62
CA GLN A 4 23.74 -38.34 -4.17
C GLN A 4 22.48 -37.63 -4.69
N VAL A 5 21.54 -38.41 -5.25
CA VAL A 5 20.24 -37.90 -5.72
C VAL A 5 19.36 -37.45 -4.56
N SER A 6 19.39 -38.15 -3.42
CA SER A 6 18.63 -37.74 -2.23
C SER A 6 19.15 -36.43 -1.63
N ALA A 7 20.47 -36.23 -1.62
CA ALA A 7 21.08 -35.01 -1.09
C ALA A 7 20.75 -33.78 -1.95
N SER A 8 20.77 -33.91 -3.29
CA SER A 8 20.40 -32.80 -4.19
C SER A 8 18.92 -32.43 -4.10
N LEU A 9 18.02 -33.40 -3.94
CA LEU A 9 16.59 -33.16 -3.75
C LEU A 9 16.30 -32.40 -2.45
N VAL A 10 16.99 -32.72 -1.35
CA VAL A 10 16.84 -32.01 -0.08
C VAL A 10 17.28 -30.55 -0.17
N VAL A 11 18.39 -30.28 -0.87
CA VAL A 11 18.87 -28.91 -1.09
C VAL A 11 17.89 -28.11 -1.96
N GLU A 12 17.35 -28.73 -3.03
CA GLU A 12 16.38 -28.07 -3.90
C GLU A 12 15.03 -27.84 -3.20
N GLN A 13 14.59 -28.80 -2.37
CA GLN A 13 13.41 -28.63 -1.50
C GLN A 13 13.61 -27.51 -0.48
N ALA A 14 14.78 -27.43 0.16
CA ALA A 14 15.10 -26.37 1.10
C ALA A 14 15.12 -25.00 0.41
N ARG A 15 15.71 -24.91 -0.79
CA ARG A 15 15.69 -23.70 -1.62
C ARG A 15 14.26 -23.29 -1.96
N GLY A 16 13.43 -24.23 -2.44
CA GLY A 16 12.02 -23.98 -2.74
C GLY A 16 11.24 -23.49 -1.51
N ALA A 17 11.45 -24.11 -0.35
CA ALA A 17 10.81 -23.72 0.90
C ALA A 17 11.19 -22.29 1.33
N VAL A 18 12.46 -21.90 1.19
CA VAL A 18 12.94 -20.54 1.50
C VAL A 18 12.32 -19.52 0.54
N VAL A 19 12.30 -19.81 -0.77
CA VAL A 19 11.70 -18.93 -1.77
C VAL A 19 10.20 -18.74 -1.52
N ASP A 20 9.47 -19.81 -1.23
CA ASP A 20 8.04 -19.74 -0.94
C ASP A 20 7.75 -18.99 0.36
N PHE A 21 8.59 -19.18 1.38
CA PHE A 21 8.50 -18.40 2.62
C PHE A 21 8.72 -16.90 2.36
N ALA A 22 9.79 -16.55 1.64
CA ALA A 22 10.10 -15.17 1.29
C ALA A 22 8.96 -14.53 0.48
N ARG A 23 8.41 -15.23 -0.52
CA ARG A 23 7.27 -14.75 -1.33
C ARG A 23 6.05 -14.45 -0.45
N ARG A 24 5.73 -15.32 0.51
CA ARG A 24 4.62 -15.09 1.46
C ARG A 24 4.85 -13.90 2.37
N GLN A 25 6.08 -13.70 2.88
CA GLN A 25 6.37 -12.52 3.71
C GLN A 25 6.31 -11.22 2.90
N LEU A 26 6.87 -11.21 1.69
CA LEU A 26 6.81 -10.05 0.79
C LEU A 26 5.37 -9.70 0.43
N ALA A 27 4.53 -10.70 0.12
CA ALA A 27 3.10 -10.48 -0.11
C ALA A 27 2.41 -9.85 1.10
N ARG A 28 2.68 -10.36 2.31
CA ARG A 28 2.11 -9.80 3.54
C ARG A 28 2.54 -8.36 3.79
N LEU A 29 3.84 -8.07 3.61
CA LEU A 29 4.38 -6.72 3.75
C LEU A 29 3.76 -5.76 2.73
N ALA A 30 3.65 -6.18 1.46
CA ALA A 30 2.97 -5.40 0.44
C ALA A 30 1.50 -5.16 0.81
N GLY A 31 0.81 -6.17 1.34
CA GLY A 31 -0.57 -6.04 1.79
C GLY A 31 -0.74 -5.03 2.92
N VAL A 32 0.11 -5.10 3.95
CA VAL A 32 0.14 -4.13 5.05
C VAL A 32 0.45 -2.72 4.53
N ALA A 33 1.38 -2.57 3.59
CA ALA A 33 1.69 -1.29 2.98
C ALA A 33 0.48 -0.71 2.21
N CYS A 34 -0.24 -1.52 1.44
CA CYS A 34 -1.46 -1.11 0.74
C CYS A 34 -2.56 -0.67 1.73
N ILE A 35 -2.76 -1.40 2.83
CA ILE A 35 -3.71 -1.00 3.89
C ILE A 35 -3.28 0.33 4.52
N GLY A 36 -2.00 0.48 4.84
CA GLY A 36 -1.45 1.73 5.37
C GLY A 36 -1.66 2.91 4.42
N ALA A 37 -1.44 2.71 3.12
CA ALA A 37 -1.68 3.72 2.10
C ALA A 37 -3.17 4.08 1.96
N ALA A 38 -4.07 3.09 2.04
CA ALA A 38 -5.51 3.35 2.01
C ALA A 38 -5.99 4.12 3.26
N LEU A 39 -5.46 3.78 4.44
CA LEU A 39 -5.75 4.52 5.68
C LEU A 39 -5.19 5.95 5.63
N PHE A 40 -3.96 6.12 5.13
CA PHE A 40 -3.38 7.44 4.89
C PHE A 40 -4.25 8.26 3.95
N GLY A 41 -4.63 7.70 2.79
CA GLY A 41 -5.48 8.39 1.82
C GLY A 41 -6.85 8.74 2.39
N THR A 42 -7.44 7.85 3.18
CA THR A 42 -8.73 8.09 3.85
C THR A 42 -8.62 9.21 4.86
N GLY A 43 -7.58 9.22 5.71
CA GLY A 43 -7.34 10.29 6.66
C GLY A 43 -7.07 11.63 5.97
N ALA A 44 -6.23 11.63 4.92
CA ALA A 44 -5.91 12.80 4.13
C ALA A 44 -7.17 13.42 3.51
N LEU A 45 -8.06 12.60 2.93
CA LEU A 45 -9.33 13.05 2.34
C LEU A 45 -10.35 13.49 3.41
N ALA A 46 -10.39 12.81 4.55
CA ALA A 46 -11.30 13.16 5.64
C ALA A 46 -11.00 14.54 6.26
N THR A 47 -9.73 14.94 6.25
CA THR A 47 -9.29 16.27 6.72
C THR A 47 -8.83 17.17 5.58
N TRP A 48 -9.32 16.92 4.36
CA TRP A 48 -8.93 17.72 3.20
C TRP A 48 -9.56 19.13 3.28
N ASN A 49 -8.75 20.13 2.94
CA ASN A 49 -9.17 21.52 2.89
C ASN A 49 -8.62 22.18 1.62
N ILE A 50 -9.50 22.80 0.84
CA ILE A 50 -9.13 23.45 -0.43
C ILE A 50 -8.19 24.64 -0.27
N ALA A 51 -8.09 25.20 0.96
CA ALA A 51 -7.22 26.32 1.29
C ALA A 51 -5.83 25.91 1.77
N ASP A 52 -5.58 24.60 1.98
CA ASP A 52 -4.26 24.10 2.36
C ASP A 52 -3.27 24.28 1.21
N PRO A 53 -2.00 24.57 1.50
CA PRO A 53 -0.99 24.68 0.46
C PRO A 53 -0.72 23.32 -0.19
N SER A 54 -0.67 23.32 -1.52
CA SER A 54 -0.45 22.12 -2.34
C SER A 54 0.43 22.44 -3.55
N LEU A 55 0.77 21.41 -4.35
CA LEU A 55 1.60 21.58 -5.56
C LEU A 55 1.00 22.58 -6.56
N ASN A 56 -0.32 22.65 -6.62
CA ASN A 56 -1.04 23.56 -7.52
C ASN A 56 -1.60 24.79 -6.78
N HIS A 57 -1.42 24.87 -5.47
CA HIS A 57 -1.94 25.93 -4.62
C HIS A 57 -0.83 26.39 -3.65
N ALA A 58 0.14 27.14 -4.17
CA ALA A 58 1.23 27.68 -3.37
C ALA A 58 0.78 28.92 -2.57
N THR A 59 0.06 28.70 -1.47
CA THR A 59 -0.33 29.73 -0.51
C THR A 59 0.66 29.77 0.66
N GLY A 60 0.77 30.92 1.34
CA GLY A 60 1.54 31.05 2.59
C GLY A 60 0.77 30.57 3.83
N ASN A 61 -0.35 29.86 3.64
CA ASN A 61 -1.23 29.44 4.73
C ASN A 61 -0.63 28.27 5.51
N PRO A 62 -0.93 28.14 6.81
CA PRO A 62 -0.57 26.96 7.57
C PRO A 62 -1.35 25.74 7.04
N VAL A 63 -0.70 24.59 6.98
CA VAL A 63 -1.35 23.32 6.63
C VAL A 63 -2.30 22.90 7.74
N THR A 64 -3.56 22.62 7.40
CA THR A 64 -4.59 22.19 8.35
C THR A 64 -4.89 20.69 8.28
N ASN A 65 -4.47 19.99 7.23
CA ASN A 65 -4.59 18.54 7.13
C ASN A 65 -3.91 17.82 8.31
N ALA A 66 -4.61 16.86 8.92
CA ALA A 66 -4.10 16.15 10.10
C ALA A 66 -2.85 15.29 9.81
N LEU A 67 -2.64 14.89 8.55
CA LEU A 67 -1.46 14.15 8.10
C LEU A 67 -0.35 15.08 7.58
N GLY A 68 -0.48 16.39 7.81
CA GLY A 68 0.49 17.41 7.44
C GLY A 68 0.54 17.66 5.92
N PRO A 69 1.66 18.21 5.42
CA PRO A 69 1.78 18.65 4.02
C PRO A 69 1.54 17.53 3.00
N PHE A 70 1.98 16.32 3.30
CA PHE A 70 1.78 15.16 2.41
C PHE A 70 0.30 14.78 2.30
N GLY A 71 -0.46 14.89 3.38
CA GLY A 71 -1.90 14.65 3.37
C GLY A 71 -2.66 15.71 2.55
N ALA A 72 -2.29 16.99 2.71
CA ALA A 72 -2.85 18.08 1.92
C ALA A 72 -2.61 17.89 0.41
N ILE A 73 -1.35 17.62 0.01
CA ILE A 73 -0.98 17.37 -1.39
C ILE A 73 -1.72 16.16 -1.95
N PHE A 74 -1.76 15.06 -1.20
CA PHE A 74 -2.46 13.85 -1.65
C PHE A 74 -3.96 14.11 -1.82
N GLY A 75 -4.60 14.76 -0.85
CA GLY A 75 -6.02 15.09 -0.90
C GLY A 75 -6.36 15.97 -2.11
N ASP A 76 -5.54 16.98 -2.40
CA ASP A 76 -5.69 17.82 -3.59
C ASP A 76 -5.58 17.01 -4.88
N LEU A 77 -4.56 16.16 -5.03
CA LEU A 77 -4.40 15.34 -6.22
C LEU A 77 -5.53 14.31 -6.37
N ALA A 78 -5.93 13.68 -5.27
CA ALA A 78 -6.99 12.68 -5.28
C ALA A 78 -8.35 13.30 -5.65
N THR A 79 -8.68 14.47 -5.08
CA THR A 79 -9.90 15.21 -5.45
C THR A 79 -9.83 15.77 -6.88
N GLN A 80 -8.66 16.15 -7.38
CA GLN A 80 -8.50 16.60 -8.77
C GLN A 80 -8.71 15.47 -9.79
N LEU A 81 -8.20 14.27 -9.50
CA LEU A 81 -8.28 13.11 -10.40
C LEU A 81 -9.63 12.40 -10.35
N PHE A 82 -10.20 12.27 -9.15
CA PHE A 82 -11.37 11.42 -8.93
C PHE A 82 -12.61 12.19 -8.43
N GLY A 83 -12.48 13.50 -8.14
CA GLY A 83 -13.56 14.31 -7.59
C GLY A 83 -14.09 13.77 -6.27
N ILE A 84 -15.41 13.84 -6.11
CA ILE A 84 -16.14 13.25 -4.97
C ILE A 84 -15.95 11.73 -4.85
N GLY A 85 -15.53 11.06 -5.95
CA GLY A 85 -15.26 9.62 -5.98
C GLY A 85 -13.91 9.23 -5.38
N ALA A 86 -13.07 10.18 -4.95
CA ALA A 86 -11.73 9.92 -4.44
C ALA A 86 -11.69 8.91 -3.30
N LEU A 87 -12.67 8.94 -2.39
CA LEU A 87 -12.74 7.98 -1.27
C LEU A 87 -13.05 6.56 -1.77
N VAL A 88 -13.95 6.44 -2.76
CA VAL A 88 -14.31 5.15 -3.38
C VAL A 88 -13.13 4.57 -4.16
N ALA A 89 -12.31 5.42 -4.78
CA ALA A 89 -11.11 5.02 -5.49
C ALA A 89 -10.05 4.33 -4.60
N LEU A 90 -10.14 4.47 -3.27
CA LEU A 90 -9.26 3.77 -2.32
C LEU A 90 -9.69 2.32 -2.04
N LEU A 91 -10.94 1.95 -2.36
CA LEU A 91 -11.47 0.61 -2.04
C LEU A 91 -10.70 -0.53 -2.71
N PRO A 92 -10.33 -0.46 -4.00
CA PRO A 92 -9.53 -1.52 -4.63
C PRO A 92 -8.17 -1.70 -3.97
N LEU A 93 -7.53 -0.59 -3.55
CA LEU A 93 -6.24 -0.63 -2.86
C LEU A 93 -6.37 -1.27 -1.47
N ALA A 94 -7.42 -0.91 -0.72
CA ALA A 94 -7.71 -1.53 0.57
C ALA A 94 -8.02 -3.02 0.43
N ALA A 95 -8.83 -3.40 -0.57
CA ALA A 95 -9.18 -4.79 -0.85
C ALA A 95 -7.94 -5.61 -1.21
N LEU A 96 -7.09 -5.11 -2.13
CA LEU A 96 -5.82 -5.73 -2.48
C LEU A 96 -4.89 -5.86 -1.27
N GLY A 97 -4.84 -4.83 -0.42
CA GLY A 97 -4.05 -4.87 0.80
C GLY A 97 -4.49 -6.02 1.73
N VAL A 98 -5.80 -6.20 1.90
CA VAL A 98 -6.36 -7.28 2.71
C VAL A 98 -6.09 -8.67 2.09
N THR A 99 -6.21 -8.83 0.77
CA THR A 99 -5.96 -10.12 0.12
C THR A 99 -4.50 -10.55 0.27
N LEU A 100 -3.57 -9.62 -0.02
CA LEU A 100 -2.12 -9.85 0.11
C LEU A 100 -1.69 -10.10 1.56
N ALA A 101 -2.23 -9.33 2.52
CA ALA A 101 -1.93 -9.48 3.94
C ALA A 101 -2.42 -10.83 4.49
N ARG A 102 -3.55 -11.33 4.00
CA ARG A 102 -4.09 -12.65 4.38
C ARG A 102 -3.43 -13.81 3.63
N GLY A 103 -2.68 -13.54 2.56
CA GLY A 103 -2.14 -14.57 1.68
C GLY A 103 -3.21 -15.25 0.83
N LEU A 104 -4.33 -14.57 0.60
CA LEU A 104 -5.33 -15.00 -0.37
C LEU A 104 -4.77 -14.80 -1.79
N PRO A 105 -5.12 -15.65 -2.77
CA PRO A 105 -4.78 -15.40 -4.16
C PRO A 105 -5.37 -14.05 -4.58
N ALA A 106 -4.51 -13.14 -5.05
CA ALA A 106 -4.89 -11.86 -5.64
C ALA A 106 -5.19 -12.03 -7.14
#